data_AF-A0A1E4T7M8-F1
#
_entry.id   AF-A0A1E4T7M8-F1
#
_cell.length_a   1.000
_cell.length_b   1.000
_cell.length_c   1.000
_cell.angle_alpha   90.00
_cell.angle_beta   90.00
_cell.angle_gamma   90.00
#
_symmetry.space_group_name_H-M   'P 1'
#
loop_
_entity.id
_entity.type
_entity.pdbx_description
1 polymer ?
#
loop_
_entity_poly.entity_id
_entity_poly.type
_entity_poly.pdbx_seq_one_letter_code
_entity_poly.pdbx_strand_id
1 'polypeptide(L)'
;MLRQFSRRQLQFVGRRFNSHAASHQDAAHLAKLEGPAFKPADPAKKKAFLEHQEAVHHHAKGTTAMWKKVTYFVAAPAILLAAVNTYFVEAEHAEHRKHTRHLTDEEWPAAYPYQNVRKVDFFWGDGDKTLFWNPDVNRHVKDY
;
A
#
# COMPACT_ATOMS: atom_id res chain seq x y z
N MET A 1 -45.00 51.83 -13.61
CA MET A 1 -44.88 50.41 -14.01
C MET A 1 -43.44 49.97 -13.79
N LEU A 2 -43.20 48.97 -12.93
CA LEU A 2 -42.13 47.97 -13.01
C LEU A 2 -42.34 46.98 -11.85
N ARG A 3 -42.46 45.69 -12.19
CA ARG A 3 -43.04 44.63 -11.35
C ARG A 3 -42.05 44.10 -10.32
N GLN A 4 -42.46 44.01 -9.06
CA GLN A 4 -41.81 43.20 -8.03
C GLN A 4 -41.99 41.71 -8.36
N PHE A 5 -40.89 40.99 -8.58
CA PHE A 5 -40.92 39.54 -8.70
C PHE A 5 -41.00 38.90 -7.30
N SER A 6 -42.07 38.15 -7.07
CA SER A 6 -42.37 37.43 -5.84
C SER A 6 -41.42 36.25 -5.64
N ARG A 7 -40.85 36.13 -4.43
CA ARG A 7 -40.10 34.98 -3.92
C ARG A 7 -41.03 33.76 -3.75
N ARG A 8 -41.45 33.13 -4.85
CA ARG A 8 -42.29 31.91 -4.82
C ARG A 8 -41.70 30.77 -5.66
N GLN A 9 -40.41 30.50 -5.57
CA GLN A 9 -39.85 29.25 -6.10
C GLN A 9 -38.66 28.80 -5.25
N LEU A 10 -38.91 28.09 -4.16
CA LEU A 10 -37.90 27.31 -3.43
C LEU A 10 -38.60 26.37 -2.43
N GLN A 11 -39.46 25.46 -2.92
CA GLN A 11 -40.04 24.40 -2.07
C GLN A 11 -40.17 23.03 -2.78
N PHE A 12 -39.51 22.80 -3.92
CA PHE A 12 -39.72 21.55 -4.67
C PHE A 12 -38.58 20.52 -4.62
N VAL A 13 -37.62 20.63 -3.70
CA VAL A 13 -36.61 19.58 -3.51
C VAL A 13 -36.93 18.81 -2.24
N GLY A 14 -37.71 17.73 -2.35
CA GLY A 14 -37.89 16.80 -1.23
C GLY A 14 -39.17 15.97 -1.16
N ARG A 15 -40.09 16.02 -2.12
CA ARG A 15 -41.31 15.19 -2.04
C ARG A 15 -41.04 13.77 -2.57
N ARG A 16 -40.82 12.81 -1.67
CA ARG A 16 -40.76 11.37 -2.03
C ARG A 16 -42.13 10.91 -2.51
N PHE A 17 -42.19 10.31 -3.70
CA PHE A 17 -43.39 9.64 -4.22
C PHE A 17 -43.66 8.39 -3.38
N ASN A 18 -44.82 8.33 -2.72
CA ASN A 18 -45.29 7.14 -1.99
C ASN A 18 -46.41 6.49 -2.82
N SER A 19 -46.19 5.27 -3.31
CA SER A 19 -47.13 4.54 -4.17
C SER A 19 -47.55 3.20 -3.58
N HIS A 20 -47.91 3.13 -2.30
CA HIS A 20 -48.67 1.99 -1.74
C HIS A 20 -49.55 2.49 -0.60
N ALA A 21 -50.80 2.02 -0.56
CA ALA A 21 -51.77 2.36 0.46
C ALA A 21 -51.24 1.96 1.85
N ALA A 22 -50.84 2.96 2.64
CA ALA A 22 -50.29 2.78 3.98
C ALA A 22 -51.40 2.27 4.92
N SER A 23 -51.17 1.14 5.58
CA SER A 23 -52.01 0.68 6.69
C SER A 23 -51.91 1.66 7.87
N HIS A 24 -52.84 1.63 8.82
CA HIS A 24 -52.80 2.50 10.01
C HIS A 24 -51.48 2.36 10.82
N GLN A 25 -50.79 1.21 10.72
CA GLN A 25 -49.47 1.00 11.33
C GLN A 25 -48.34 1.65 10.52
N ASP A 26 -48.44 1.67 9.19
CA ASP A 26 -47.48 2.33 8.29
C ASP A 26 -47.58 3.85 8.38
N ALA A 27 -48.79 4.40 8.55
CA ALA A 27 -49.00 5.84 8.75
C ALA A 27 -48.26 6.36 10.00
N ALA A 28 -48.25 5.58 11.09
CA ALA A 28 -47.53 5.93 12.31
C ALA A 28 -46.00 5.81 12.16
N HIS A 29 -45.51 4.88 11.34
CA HIS A 29 -44.08 4.73 11.05
C HIS A 29 -43.59 5.82 10.08
N LEU A 30 -44.41 6.19 9.09
CA LEU A 30 -44.17 7.30 8.16
C LEU A 30 -44.25 8.66 8.87
N ALA A 31 -45.16 8.82 9.85
CA ALA A 31 -45.22 10.01 10.69
C ALA A 31 -43.94 10.24 11.52
N LYS A 32 -43.23 9.16 11.91
CA LYS A 32 -41.90 9.27 12.55
C LYS A 32 -40.80 9.73 11.59
N LEU A 33 -41.05 9.65 10.28
CA LEU A 33 -40.16 10.11 9.22
C LEU A 33 -40.49 11.54 8.76
N GLU A 34 -41.52 12.19 9.33
CA GLU A 34 -41.93 13.57 8.97
C GLU A 34 -41.05 14.67 9.60
N GLY A 35 -39.87 14.32 10.12
CA GLY A 35 -38.86 15.27 10.59
C GLY A 35 -37.75 15.51 9.57
N PRO A 36 -36.97 16.60 9.71
CA PRO A 36 -35.72 16.73 8.97
C PRO A 36 -34.84 15.48 9.21
N ALA A 37 -34.26 14.93 8.13
CA ALA A 37 -33.48 13.69 8.17
C ALA A 37 -32.29 13.70 9.14
N PHE A 38 -31.84 14.89 9.55
CA PHE A 38 -30.77 15.09 10.52
C PHE A 38 -31.23 16.00 11.66
N LYS A 39 -30.75 15.67 12.87
CA LYS A 39 -30.88 16.55 14.03
C LYS A 39 -30.11 17.86 13.78
N PRO A 40 -30.58 19.01 14.32
CA PRO A 40 -29.88 20.28 14.17
C PRO A 40 -28.44 20.16 14.69
N ALA A 41 -27.50 20.75 13.95
CA ALA A 41 -26.08 20.65 14.25
C ALA A 41 -25.74 21.33 15.59
N ASP A 42 -24.90 20.68 16.39
CA ASP A 42 -24.37 21.25 17.63
C ASP A 42 -23.15 22.15 17.30
N PRO A 43 -23.27 23.48 17.46
CA PRO A 43 -22.20 24.41 17.11
C PRO A 43 -20.98 24.27 18.03
N ALA A 44 -21.15 23.82 19.27
CA ALA A 44 -20.04 23.63 20.21
C ALA A 44 -19.17 22.44 19.81
N LYS A 45 -19.79 21.32 19.42
CA LYS A 45 -19.07 20.14 18.89
C LYS A 45 -18.36 20.46 17.58
N LYS A 46 -18.98 21.25 16.70
CA LYS A 46 -18.32 21.74 15.48
C LYS A 46 -17.07 22.54 15.80
N LYS A 47 -17.15 23.50 16.73
CA LYS A 47 -16.01 24.33 17.13
C LYS A 47 -14.87 23.48 17.71
N ALA A 48 -15.19 22.58 18.65
CA ALA A 48 -14.20 21.70 19.26
C ALA A 48 -13.50 20.80 18.22
N PHE A 49 -14.24 20.29 17.23
CA PHE A 49 -13.65 19.50 16.14
C PHE A 49 -12.70 20.33 15.27
N LEU A 50 -13.08 21.57 14.93
CA LEU A 50 -12.23 22.46 14.13
C LEU A 50 -10.95 22.84 14.89
N GLU A 51 -11.07 23.19 16.18
CA GLU A 51 -9.92 23.48 17.05
C GLU A 51 -8.99 22.27 17.18
N HIS A 52 -9.55 21.06 17.31
CA HIS A 52 -8.76 19.84 17.34
C HIS A 52 -8.00 19.59 16.02
N GLN A 53 -8.66 19.78 14.87
CA GLN A 53 -8.04 19.62 13.56
C GLN A 53 -6.88 20.61 13.35
N GLU A 54 -7.05 21.86 13.78
CA GLU A 54 -5.99 22.87 13.73
C GLU A 54 -4.80 22.49 14.63
N ALA A 55 -5.09 22.01 15.84
CA ALA A 55 -4.06 21.53 16.77
C ALA A 55 -3.28 20.33 16.21
N VAL A 56 -3.97 19.35 15.60
CA VAL A 56 -3.36 18.19 14.94
C VAL A 56 -2.48 18.65 13.77
N HIS A 57 -2.98 19.56 12.94
CA HIS A 57 -2.22 20.09 11.82
C HIS A 57 -0.97 20.85 12.27
N HIS A 58 -1.07 21.64 13.34
CA HIS A 58 0.08 22.34 13.93
C HIS A 58 1.12 21.35 14.49
N HIS A 59 0.67 20.34 15.24
CA HIS A 59 1.55 19.28 15.77
C HIS A 59 2.24 18.51 14.65
N ALA A 60 1.51 18.12 13.60
CA ALA A 60 2.04 17.39 12.45
C ALA A 60 3.16 18.13 11.72
N LYS A 61 3.10 19.47 11.64
CA LYS A 61 4.19 20.28 11.07
C LYS A 61 5.50 20.10 11.86
N GLY A 62 5.42 20.16 13.19
CA GLY A 62 6.56 19.95 14.08
C GLY A 62 7.14 18.54 13.98
N THR A 63 6.27 17.52 14.06
CA THR A 63 6.67 16.11 13.92
C THR A 63 7.30 15.82 12.56
N THR A 64 6.75 16.36 11.48
CA THR A 64 7.31 16.19 10.12
C THR A 64 8.71 16.79 10.02
N ALA A 65 8.91 18.00 10.56
CA ALA A 65 10.23 18.64 10.56
C ALA A 65 11.26 17.85 11.40
N MET A 66 10.84 17.29 12.54
CA MET A 66 11.69 16.41 13.35
C MET A 66 12.11 15.16 12.55
N TRP A 67 11.17 14.43 11.96
CA TRP A 67 11.49 13.19 11.24
C TRP A 67 12.34 13.42 9.99
N LYS A 68 12.14 14.54 9.28
CA LYS A 68 13.04 14.92 8.17
C LYS A 68 14.49 15.06 8.66
N LYS A 69 14.71 15.67 9.82
CA LYS A 69 16.05 15.78 10.40
C LYS A 69 16.62 14.40 10.76
N VAL A 70 15.84 13.52 11.38
CA VAL A 70 16.28 12.16 11.70
C VAL A 70 16.67 11.40 10.42
N THR A 71 15.85 11.50 9.36
CA THR A 71 16.16 10.85 8.08
C THR A 71 17.49 11.35 7.49
N TYR A 72 17.72 12.67 7.45
CA TYR A 72 18.93 13.22 6.82
C TYR A 72 20.18 13.15 7.69
N PHE A 73 20.05 13.28 9.01
CA PHE A 73 21.20 13.34 9.92
C PHE A 73 21.53 12.01 10.59
N VAL A 74 20.62 11.02 10.54
CA VAL A 74 20.85 9.70 11.14
C VAL A 74 20.75 8.61 10.07
N ALA A 75 19.58 8.48 9.42
CA ALA A 75 19.36 7.36 8.50
C ALA A 75 20.27 7.44 7.27
N ALA A 76 20.41 8.60 6.64
CA ALA A 76 21.26 8.76 5.46
C ALA A 76 22.74 8.45 5.76
N PRO A 77 23.38 8.99 6.82
CA PRO A 77 24.73 8.59 7.21
C PRO A 77 24.86 7.09 7.54
N ALA A 78 23.88 6.51 8.24
CA ALA A 78 23.89 5.08 8.55
C ALA A 78 23.85 4.21 7.28
N ILE A 79 23.02 4.57 6.31
CA ILE A 79 22.95 3.89 5.01
C ILE A 79 24.28 4.04 4.25
N LEU A 80 24.90 5.22 4.26
CA LEU A 80 26.20 5.43 3.60
C LEU A 80 27.28 4.53 4.22
N LEU A 81 27.35 4.43 5.54
CA LEU A 81 28.31 3.56 6.22
C LEU A 81 28.06 2.08 5.89
N ALA A 82 26.80 1.63 5.93
CA ALA A 82 26.44 0.26 5.55
C ALA A 82 26.73 -0.04 4.07
N ALA A 83 26.51 0.93 3.18
CA ALA A 83 26.79 0.80 1.76
C ALA A 83 28.29 0.64 1.49
N VAL A 84 29.14 1.42 2.18
CA VAL A 84 30.61 1.27 2.07
C VAL A 84 31.05 -0.11 2.55
N ASN A 85 30.55 -0.58 3.70
CA ASN A 85 30.87 -1.92 4.19
C ASN A 85 30.43 -3.02 3.22
N THR A 86 29.19 -2.95 2.75
CA THR A 86 28.63 -3.92 1.80
C THR A 86 29.37 -3.90 0.47
N TYR A 87 29.81 -2.73 0.01
CA TYR A 87 30.59 -2.59 -1.22
C TYR A 87 31.90 -3.39 -1.16
N PHE A 88 32.65 -3.32 -0.05
CA PHE A 88 33.89 -4.07 0.08
C PHE A 88 33.65 -5.58 0.10
N VAL A 89 32.67 -6.04 0.86
CA VAL A 89 32.30 -7.47 0.91
C VAL A 89 31.82 -7.96 -0.46
N GLU A 90 31.01 -7.16 -1.15
CA GLU A 90 30.50 -7.54 -2.46
C GLU A 90 31.58 -7.50 -3.55
N ALA A 91 32.59 -6.64 -3.43
CA ALA A 91 33.76 -6.67 -4.31
C ALA A 91 34.55 -7.99 -4.16
N GLU A 92 34.77 -8.46 -2.92
CA GLU A 92 35.39 -9.77 -2.67
C GLU A 92 34.53 -10.92 -3.22
N HIS A 93 33.21 -10.88 -3.00
CA HIS A 93 32.29 -11.84 -3.60
C HIS A 93 32.31 -11.80 -5.13
N ALA A 94 32.46 -10.63 -5.75
CA ALA A 94 32.55 -10.51 -7.20
C ALA A 94 33.81 -11.19 -7.74
N GLU A 95 34.96 -11.06 -7.08
CA GLU A 95 36.17 -11.77 -7.45
C GLU A 95 36.03 -13.29 -7.23
N HIS A 96 35.45 -13.74 -6.11
CA HIS A 96 35.17 -15.17 -5.87
C HIS A 96 34.24 -15.77 -6.93
N ARG A 97 33.24 -15.00 -7.40
CA ARG A 97 32.36 -15.43 -8.51
C ARG A 97 33.12 -15.55 -9.83
N LYS A 98 34.16 -14.76 -10.09
CA LYS A 98 35.00 -14.93 -11.29
C LYS A 98 35.76 -16.25 -11.24
N HIS A 99 36.31 -16.63 -10.10
CA HIS A 99 37.04 -17.91 -9.98
C HIS A 99 36.12 -19.11 -10.25
N THR A 100 34.90 -19.10 -9.71
CA THR A 100 33.93 -20.19 -9.91
C THR A 100 33.38 -20.25 -11.34
N ARG A 101 33.29 -19.12 -12.05
CA ARG A 101 32.89 -19.06 -13.48
C ARG A 101 33.82 -19.84 -14.39
N HIS A 102 35.12 -19.87 -14.09
CA HIS A 102 36.11 -20.50 -14.95
C HIS A 102 36.21 -22.02 -14.78
N LEU A 103 35.58 -22.59 -13.73
CA LEU A 103 35.56 -24.03 -13.53
C LEU A 103 34.77 -24.70 -14.67
N THR A 104 35.33 -25.78 -15.19
CA THR A 104 34.62 -26.69 -16.10
C THR A 104 33.58 -27.51 -15.35
N ASP A 105 32.68 -28.20 -16.06
CA ASP A 105 31.65 -29.02 -15.39
C ASP A 105 32.25 -30.27 -14.74
N GLU A 106 33.41 -30.74 -15.23
CA GLU A 106 34.19 -31.82 -14.64
C GLU A 106 34.90 -31.41 -13.34
N GLU A 107 35.31 -30.15 -13.24
CA GLU A 107 35.91 -29.58 -12.02
C GLU A 107 34.86 -29.14 -11.00
N TRP A 108 33.60 -29.03 -11.41
CA TRP A 108 32.52 -28.64 -10.52
C TRP A 108 32.28 -29.74 -9.47
N PRO A 109 32.13 -29.39 -8.18
CA PRO A 109 31.89 -30.39 -7.15
C PRO A 109 30.63 -31.21 -7.43
N ALA A 110 30.75 -32.54 -7.32
CA ALA A 110 29.63 -33.45 -7.50
C ALA A 110 28.47 -33.08 -6.56
N ALA A 111 27.26 -32.97 -7.11
CA ALA A 111 26.08 -32.59 -6.36
C ALA A 111 25.64 -33.71 -5.42
N TYR A 112 25.19 -33.35 -4.21
CA TYR A 112 24.60 -34.32 -3.30
C TYR A 112 23.19 -34.73 -3.77
N PRO A 113 22.69 -35.94 -3.41
CA PRO A 113 21.39 -36.45 -3.89
C PRO A 113 20.17 -35.58 -3.54
N TYR A 114 20.29 -34.70 -2.55
CA TYR A 114 19.23 -33.77 -2.15
C TYR A 114 19.34 -32.39 -2.82
N GLN A 115 20.43 -32.12 -3.53
CA GLN A 115 20.63 -30.89 -4.31
C GLN A 115 20.07 -31.08 -5.72
N ASN A 116 19.61 -29.98 -6.33
CA ASN A 116 19.06 -29.96 -7.69
C ASN A 116 17.99 -31.02 -8.01
N VAL A 117 17.25 -31.51 -7.00
CA VAL A 117 16.20 -32.51 -7.20
C VAL A 117 15.11 -31.97 -8.11
N ARG A 118 14.74 -32.77 -9.12
CA ARG A 118 13.58 -32.55 -10.00
C ARG A 118 12.72 -33.82 -9.98
N LYS A 119 11.51 -33.72 -9.42
CA LYS A 119 10.52 -34.81 -9.48
C LYS A 119 9.69 -34.76 -10.76
N VAL A 120 9.36 -33.53 -11.16
CA VAL A 120 8.71 -33.16 -12.41
C VAL A 120 9.43 -31.91 -12.88
N ASP A 121 9.67 -31.83 -14.18
CA ASP A 121 10.31 -30.68 -14.79
C ASP A 121 9.42 -29.44 -14.67
N PHE A 122 10.04 -28.26 -14.63
CA PHE A 122 9.30 -27.01 -14.69
C PHE A 122 8.56 -26.89 -16.02
N PHE A 123 7.39 -26.24 -16.01
CA PHE A 123 6.56 -26.10 -17.22
C PHE A 123 7.05 -25.01 -18.19
N TRP A 124 8.22 -24.41 -17.93
CA TRP A 124 8.80 -23.34 -18.74
C TRP A 124 10.27 -23.63 -19.08
N GLY A 125 10.76 -22.95 -20.12
CA GLY A 125 12.15 -23.05 -20.55
C GLY A 125 12.51 -24.48 -20.95
N ASP A 126 13.62 -24.97 -20.41
CA ASP A 126 14.11 -26.35 -20.59
C ASP A 126 13.66 -27.30 -19.48
N GLY A 127 12.80 -26.83 -18.57
CA GLY A 127 12.28 -27.62 -17.46
C GLY A 127 13.21 -27.74 -16.25
N ASP A 128 14.43 -27.22 -16.30
CA ASP A 128 15.41 -27.44 -15.23
C ASP A 128 15.72 -26.20 -14.40
N LYS A 129 15.66 -25.01 -15.01
CA LYS A 129 16.10 -23.75 -14.41
C LYS A 129 14.97 -23.00 -13.71
N THR A 130 15.27 -22.50 -12.51
CA THR A 130 14.36 -21.65 -11.72
C THR A 130 14.29 -20.21 -12.28
N LEU A 131 13.37 -19.39 -11.75
CA LEU A 131 13.22 -17.99 -12.18
C LEU A 131 14.48 -17.14 -11.94
N PHE A 132 15.20 -17.40 -10.85
CA PHE A 132 16.44 -16.71 -10.50
C PHE A 132 17.65 -17.64 -10.63
N TRP A 133 17.72 -18.36 -11.75
CA TRP A 133 18.83 -19.26 -12.04
C TRP A 133 20.03 -18.50 -12.59
N ASN A 134 21.17 -18.58 -11.91
CA ASN A 134 22.44 -18.08 -12.43
C ASN A 134 23.35 -19.28 -12.78
N PRO A 135 23.67 -19.52 -14.07
CA PRO A 135 24.48 -20.67 -14.48
C PRO A 135 25.90 -20.67 -13.89
N ASP A 136 26.40 -19.53 -13.42
CA ASP A 136 27.73 -19.43 -12.82
C ASP A 136 27.81 -20.06 -11.42
N VAL A 137 26.69 -20.10 -10.69
CA VAL A 137 26.64 -20.52 -9.27
C VAL A 137 25.60 -21.61 -9.01
N ASN A 138 24.60 -21.73 -9.88
CA ASN A 138 23.61 -22.77 -9.87
C ASN A 138 23.88 -23.62 -11.12
N ARG A 139 24.79 -24.57 -11.02
CA ARG A 139 25.01 -25.57 -12.07
C ARG A 139 24.25 -26.83 -11.72
N HIS A 140 23.68 -27.45 -12.74
CA HIS A 140 23.10 -28.78 -12.64
C HIS A 140 23.87 -29.70 -13.58
N VAL A 141 25.04 -30.13 -13.12
CA VAL A 141 25.84 -31.14 -13.81
C VAL A 141 25.10 -32.46 -13.65
N LYS A 142 24.74 -33.08 -14.77
CA LYS A 142 24.02 -34.35 -14.79
C LYS A 142 25.01 -35.45 -15.14
N ASP A 143 25.15 -36.42 -14.24
CA ASP A 143 25.97 -37.60 -14.46
C ASP A 143 25.24 -38.51 -15.47
N TYR A 144 25.56 -38.40 -16.76
CA TYR A 144 25.03 -39.28 -17.82
C TYR A 144 26.07 -40.29 -18.28
#